data_AF-A0A538QYH2-F1
#
_entry.id   AF-A0A538QYH2-F1
#
_cell.length_a   1.000
_cell.length_b   1.000
_cell.length_c   1.000
_cell.angle_alpha   90.00
_cell.angle_beta   90.00
_cell.angle_gamma   90.00
#
_symmetry.space_group_name_H-M   'P 1'
#
loop_
_entity.id
_entity.type
_entity.pdbx_description
1 polymer ?
#
loop_
_entity_poly.entity_id
_entity_poly.type
_entity_poly.pdbx_seq_one_letter_code
_entity_poly.pdbx_strand_id
1 'polypeptide(L)'
;MQLGGSWFTEKSLPIIEPEAAPPGVDKRGWDWAGSEAKTANQTTDARVRRGADKGWYLMDSAAMHGGPGDVDERVRQRHREDPRNVDWSIPRDPGAAGIHFAAYVIRELVAGRYVQDTPETGSKVTRMKPVSGQAKIGNFKIVRHPGCEITRSQLIDFPYGELDIPDAISRAFAAHVHMPAQGEDHGGFSGGADDAFPTTPAPSSESTLVDWSA
;
A
#
# COMPACT_ATOMS: atom_id res chain seq x y z
N MET A 1 27.13 -1.14 -16.24
CA MET A 1 28.07 -0.99 -15.09
C MET A 1 27.33 -1.44 -13.83
N GLN A 2 27.53 -2.69 -13.41
CA GLN A 2 26.90 -3.23 -12.20
C GLN A 2 27.84 -2.91 -11.04
N LEU A 3 27.42 -2.03 -10.13
CA LEU A 3 28.20 -1.69 -8.94
C LEU A 3 28.33 -2.97 -8.10
N GLY A 4 29.55 -3.52 -8.04
CA GLY A 4 29.88 -4.80 -7.40
C GLY A 4 29.94 -4.74 -5.88
N GLY A 5 28.81 -4.43 -5.25
CA GLY A 5 28.62 -4.54 -3.81
C GLY A 5 27.19 -4.97 -3.50
N SER A 6 27.00 -5.73 -2.42
CA SER A 6 25.65 -6.14 -1.98
C SER A 6 24.75 -4.91 -1.83
N TRP A 7 23.48 -5.04 -2.23
CA TRP A 7 22.48 -3.97 -2.14
C TRP A 7 22.26 -3.52 -0.70
N PHE A 8 22.35 -4.48 0.23
CA PHE A 8 22.19 -4.29 1.64
C PHE A 8 23.22 -5.13 2.40
N THR A 9 23.70 -4.60 3.51
CA THR A 9 24.53 -5.31 4.48
C THR A 9 23.85 -5.30 5.83
N GLU A 10 24.24 -6.24 6.68
CA GLU A 10 23.80 -6.29 8.08
C GLU A 10 23.93 -4.94 8.80
N LYS A 11 25.05 -4.24 8.57
CA LYS A 11 25.32 -2.92 9.17
C LYS A 11 24.39 -1.82 8.63
N SER A 12 23.98 -1.91 7.37
CA SER A 12 23.06 -0.94 6.75
C SER A 12 21.59 -1.17 7.12
N LEU A 13 21.27 -2.30 7.75
CA LEU A 13 19.92 -2.68 8.17
C LEU A 13 19.90 -2.98 9.67
N PRO A 14 20.11 -1.96 10.53
CA PRO A 14 20.00 -2.15 11.97
C PRO A 14 18.54 -2.48 12.33
N ILE A 15 18.37 -3.45 13.22
CA ILE A 15 17.10 -3.71 13.89
C ILE A 15 17.07 -2.83 15.15
N ILE A 16 16.02 -2.05 15.31
CA ILE A 16 15.77 -1.21 16.47
C ILE A 16 14.49 -1.64 17.19
N GLU A 17 14.40 -1.36 18.48
CA GLU A 17 13.17 -1.59 19.23
C GLU A 17 12.07 -0.58 18.83
N PRO A 18 10.78 -0.95 18.95
CA PRO A 18 9.65 -0.09 18.55
C PRO A 18 9.66 1.29 19.19
N GLU A 19 10.11 1.42 20.43
CA GLU A 19 10.15 2.68 21.18
C GLU A 19 11.18 3.67 20.62
N ALA A 20 12.18 3.18 19.89
CA ALA A 20 13.20 4.00 19.23
C ALA A 20 12.73 4.53 17.86
N ALA A 21 11.60 4.05 17.34
CA ALA A 21 11.02 4.54 16.10
C ALA A 21 10.20 5.82 16.35
N PRO A 22 10.57 6.98 15.76
CA PRO A 22 9.80 8.20 15.90
C PRO A 22 8.36 8.06 15.38
N PRO A 23 7.43 8.90 15.86
CA PRO A 23 6.13 9.03 15.21
C PRO A 23 6.30 9.50 13.77
N GLY A 24 5.33 9.18 12.92
CA GLY A 24 5.42 9.49 11.49
C GLY A 24 4.19 9.03 10.73
N VAL A 25 4.29 9.11 9.41
CA VAL A 25 3.25 8.65 8.49
C VAL A 25 3.60 7.24 8.05
N ASP A 26 2.64 6.32 8.15
CA ASP A 26 2.80 4.93 7.75
C ASP A 26 2.10 4.68 6.41
N LYS A 27 2.73 3.88 5.55
CA LYS A 27 2.11 3.35 4.33
C LYS A 27 2.37 1.86 4.23
N ARG A 28 1.38 1.10 3.80
CA ARG A 28 1.52 -0.34 3.52
C ARG A 28 1.59 -0.59 2.02
N GLY A 29 2.61 -1.32 1.59
CA GLY A 29 2.73 -1.85 0.24
C GLY A 29 2.40 -3.33 0.23
N TRP A 30 1.81 -3.79 -0.87
CA TRP A 30 1.52 -5.20 -1.14
C TRP A 30 2.25 -5.69 -2.38
N ASP A 31 2.48 -7.00 -2.45
CA ASP A 31 2.79 -7.73 -3.67
C ASP A 31 1.94 -9.00 -3.71
N TRP A 32 1.23 -9.23 -4.81
CA TRP A 32 0.23 -10.28 -4.89
C TRP A 32 0.81 -11.55 -5.49
N ALA A 33 0.50 -12.69 -4.88
CA ALA A 33 0.64 -13.99 -5.52
C ALA A 33 -0.59 -14.87 -5.24
N GLY A 34 -1.04 -15.60 -6.25
CA GLY A 34 -2.23 -16.45 -6.18
C GLY A 34 -1.90 -17.94 -6.32
N SER A 35 -1.07 -18.48 -5.43
CA SER A 35 -0.73 -19.90 -5.47
C SER A 35 -0.50 -20.51 -4.09
N GLU A 36 -1.05 -21.71 -3.90
CA GLU A 36 -0.89 -22.53 -2.69
C GLU A 36 0.42 -23.34 -2.70
N ALA A 37 1.09 -23.45 -3.86
CA ALA A 37 2.33 -24.21 -3.96
C ALA A 37 3.46 -23.52 -3.17
N LYS A 38 4.15 -24.29 -2.32
CA LYS A 38 5.29 -23.81 -1.52
C LYS A 38 6.47 -23.32 -2.36
N THR A 39 6.51 -23.70 -3.64
CA THR A 39 7.53 -23.26 -4.61
C THR A 39 7.05 -22.09 -5.47
N ALA A 40 5.82 -21.63 -5.30
CA ALA A 40 5.29 -20.49 -6.03
C ALA A 40 5.52 -19.19 -5.25
N ASN A 41 5.42 -18.08 -5.98
CA ASN A 41 5.52 -16.75 -5.39
C ASN A 41 4.51 -16.58 -4.26
N GLN A 42 4.87 -15.74 -3.30
CA GLN A 42 4.11 -15.48 -2.10
C GLN A 42 3.43 -14.12 -2.17
N THR A 43 2.24 -14.01 -1.59
CA THR A 43 1.68 -12.68 -1.30
C THR A 43 2.50 -12.08 -0.17
N THR A 44 3.02 -10.88 -0.37
CA THR A 44 3.82 -10.18 0.63
C THR A 44 3.25 -8.80 0.96
N ASP A 45 3.47 -8.36 2.18
CA ASP A 45 3.01 -7.08 2.68
C ASP A 45 4.09 -6.42 3.54
N ALA A 46 4.23 -5.10 3.44
CA ALA A 46 5.20 -4.34 4.22
C ALA A 46 4.67 -2.94 4.56
N ARG A 47 4.79 -2.54 5.84
CA ARG A 47 4.45 -1.21 6.34
C ARG A 47 5.71 -0.40 6.60
N VAL A 48 5.85 0.71 5.90
CA VAL A 48 7.00 1.62 6.02
C VAL A 48 6.53 2.95 6.58
N ARG A 49 7.22 3.41 7.61
CA ARG A 49 7.06 4.74 8.20
C ARG A 49 8.04 5.73 7.59
N ARG A 50 7.53 6.92 7.29
CA ARG A 50 8.33 8.14 7.21
C ARG A 50 8.30 8.84 8.56
N GLY A 51 9.40 8.77 9.30
CA GLY A 51 9.52 9.39 10.62
C GLY A 51 9.51 10.91 10.54
N ALA A 52 9.07 11.57 11.62
CA ALA A 52 9.11 13.02 11.77
C ALA A 52 10.55 13.58 11.65
N ASP A 53 11.54 12.77 12.06
CA ASP A 53 12.97 13.02 11.93
C ASP A 53 13.50 12.87 10.49
N LYS A 54 12.62 12.60 9.52
CA LYS A 54 12.98 12.33 8.13
C LYS A 54 13.85 11.06 8.01
N GLY A 55 13.65 10.09 8.90
CA GLY A 55 14.08 8.69 8.79
C GLY A 55 13.05 7.76 8.14
N TRP A 56 13.50 6.56 7.75
CA TRP A 56 12.66 5.50 7.19
C TRP A 56 12.70 4.27 8.10
N TYR A 57 11.52 3.73 8.40
CA TYR A 57 11.38 2.63 9.35
C TYR A 57 10.47 1.55 8.78
N LEU A 58 10.98 0.34 8.64
CA LEU A 58 10.15 -0.83 8.32
C LEU A 58 9.46 -1.29 9.60
N MET A 59 8.17 -0.99 9.72
CA MET A 59 7.39 -1.19 10.93
C MET A 59 6.86 -2.62 11.07
N ASP A 60 6.57 -3.27 9.95
CA ASP A 60 5.98 -4.60 9.88
C ASP A 60 6.13 -5.13 8.45
N SER A 61 6.42 -6.41 8.29
CA SER A 61 6.40 -7.10 7.01
C SER A 61 6.19 -8.59 7.19
N ALA A 62 5.63 -9.21 6.16
CA ALA A 62 5.36 -10.62 6.15
C ALA A 62 5.16 -11.14 4.72
N ALA A 63 5.25 -12.46 4.59
CA ALA A 63 4.97 -13.19 3.37
C ALA A 63 4.11 -14.41 3.69
N MET A 64 3.24 -14.80 2.77
CA MET A 64 2.42 -16.00 2.91
C MET A 64 2.24 -16.73 1.58
N HIS A 65 2.17 -18.06 1.65
CA HIS A 65 1.56 -18.88 0.62
C HIS A 65 0.09 -19.05 0.93
N GLY A 66 -0.74 -19.12 -0.10
CA GLY A 66 -2.17 -19.35 0.08
C GLY A 66 -2.95 -19.16 -1.20
N GLY A 67 -4.15 -19.72 -1.20
CA GLY A 67 -5.12 -19.50 -2.27
C GLY A 67 -5.77 -18.13 -2.17
N PRO A 68 -6.66 -17.77 -3.12
CA PRO A 68 -7.36 -16.49 -3.11
C PRO A 68 -8.10 -16.20 -1.80
N GLY A 69 -8.70 -17.22 -1.17
CA GLY A 69 -9.41 -17.07 0.11
C GLY A 69 -8.48 -16.70 1.28
N ASP A 70 -7.27 -17.26 1.31
CA ASP A 70 -6.27 -16.94 2.34
C ASP A 70 -5.74 -15.52 2.15
N VAL A 71 -5.52 -15.10 0.91
CA VAL A 71 -5.13 -13.72 0.57
C VAL A 71 -6.22 -12.73 1.02
N ASP A 72 -7.49 -13.04 0.76
CA ASP A 72 -8.61 -12.21 1.21
C ASP A 72 -8.63 -12.07 2.74
N GLU A 73 -8.49 -13.17 3.48
CA GLU A 73 -8.47 -13.09 4.96
C GLU A 73 -7.25 -12.35 5.46
N ARG A 74 -6.09 -12.50 4.81
CA ARG A 74 -4.88 -11.75 5.12
C ARG A 74 -5.09 -10.25 4.95
N VAL A 75 -5.72 -9.83 3.86
CA VAL A 75 -6.07 -8.44 3.60
C VAL A 75 -7.03 -7.92 4.67
N ARG A 76 -8.08 -8.67 5.01
CA ARG A 76 -9.02 -8.28 6.08
C ARG A 76 -8.33 -8.18 7.44
N GLN A 77 -7.44 -9.12 7.76
CA GLN A 77 -6.64 -9.10 8.98
C GLN A 77 -5.82 -7.81 9.06
N ARG A 78 -5.03 -7.50 8.02
CA ARG A 78 -4.24 -6.26 7.98
C ARG A 78 -5.11 -5.02 8.05
N HIS A 79 -6.29 -5.03 7.45
CA HIS A 79 -7.21 -3.90 7.52
C HIS A 79 -7.70 -3.62 8.95
N ARG A 80 -7.89 -4.66 9.76
CA ARG A 80 -8.24 -4.56 11.20
C ARG A 80 -7.06 -4.13 12.06
N GLU A 81 -5.86 -4.66 11.78
CA GLU A 81 -4.64 -4.41 12.55
C GLU A 81 -4.04 -3.02 12.30
N ASP A 82 -4.10 -2.53 11.06
CA ASP A 82 -3.55 -1.24 10.72
C ASP A 82 -4.42 -0.10 11.25
N PRO A 83 -3.82 0.90 11.92
CA PRO A 83 -4.49 2.17 12.21
C PRO A 83 -5.15 2.77 10.97
N ARG A 84 -6.25 3.50 11.13
CA ARG A 84 -7.01 4.04 9.99
C ARG A 84 -6.22 5.06 9.15
N ASN A 85 -5.21 5.70 9.71
CA ASN A 85 -4.33 6.65 9.03
C ASN A 85 -3.18 5.98 8.25
N VAL A 86 -3.17 4.66 8.13
CA VAL A 86 -2.22 3.94 7.26
C VAL A 86 -2.82 3.80 5.86
N ASP A 87 -2.28 4.56 4.92
CA ASP A 87 -2.65 4.44 3.51
C ASP A 87 -2.02 3.20 2.89
N TRP A 88 -2.73 2.56 1.96
CA TRP A 88 -2.24 1.37 1.29
C TRP A 88 -1.90 1.65 -0.17
N SER A 89 -0.91 0.93 -0.67
CA SER A 89 -0.58 0.85 -2.09
C SER A 89 -0.59 -0.61 -2.50
N ILE A 90 -1.31 -0.90 -3.58
CA ILE A 90 -1.48 -2.26 -4.10
C ILE A 90 -1.03 -2.34 -5.58
N PRO A 91 -0.48 -3.47 -6.03
CA PRO A 91 -0.25 -3.73 -7.44
C PRO A 91 -1.57 -3.76 -8.21
N ARG A 92 -1.57 -3.18 -9.42
CA ARG A 92 -2.57 -3.43 -10.45
C ARG A 92 -1.89 -4.04 -11.67
N ASP A 93 -2.10 -5.33 -11.87
CA ASP A 93 -1.65 -5.98 -13.10
C ASP A 93 -2.50 -5.51 -14.28
N PRO A 94 -1.90 -5.35 -15.48
CA PRO A 94 -2.60 -4.82 -16.65
C PRO A 94 -3.67 -5.77 -17.20
N GLY A 95 -3.63 -7.06 -16.82
CA GLY A 95 -4.64 -8.04 -17.23
C GLY A 95 -5.99 -7.79 -16.55
N ALA A 96 -7.08 -8.17 -17.22
CA ALA A 96 -8.44 -7.98 -16.71
C ALA A 96 -8.63 -8.55 -15.29
N ALA A 97 -8.08 -9.73 -15.01
CA ALA A 97 -8.13 -10.34 -13.69
C ALA A 97 -7.49 -9.45 -12.59
N GLY A 98 -6.32 -8.85 -12.87
CA GLY A 98 -5.63 -7.98 -11.92
C GLY A 98 -6.36 -6.66 -11.69
N ILE A 99 -6.92 -6.06 -12.74
CA ILE A 99 -7.75 -4.85 -12.64
C ILE A 99 -8.98 -5.12 -11.78
N HIS A 100 -9.69 -6.23 -12.04
CA HIS A 100 -10.86 -6.61 -11.25
C HIS A 100 -10.50 -6.96 -9.81
N PHE A 101 -9.37 -7.64 -9.58
CA PHE A 101 -8.92 -7.99 -8.24
C PHE A 101 -8.57 -6.74 -7.41
N ALA A 102 -7.82 -5.78 -7.98
CA ALA A 102 -7.52 -4.52 -7.30
C ALA A 102 -8.81 -3.77 -6.92
N ALA A 103 -9.77 -3.66 -7.84
CA ALA A 103 -11.06 -3.04 -7.57
C ALA A 103 -11.87 -3.80 -6.49
N TYR A 104 -11.84 -5.13 -6.51
CA TYR A 104 -12.47 -5.98 -5.50
C TYR A 104 -11.87 -5.77 -4.10
N VAL A 105 -10.54 -5.77 -3.99
CA VAL A 105 -9.84 -5.50 -2.73
C VAL A 105 -10.30 -4.17 -2.15
N ILE A 106 -10.25 -3.11 -2.95
CA ILE A 106 -10.62 -1.74 -2.53
C ILE A 106 -12.08 -1.67 -2.08
N ARG A 107 -13.00 -2.23 -2.87
CA ARG A 107 -14.44 -2.08 -2.63
C ARG A 107 -14.97 -2.97 -1.50
N GLU A 108 -14.48 -4.22 -1.40
CA GLU A 108 -15.04 -5.22 -0.48
C GLU A 108 -14.19 -5.44 0.77
N LEU A 109 -12.86 -5.50 0.62
CA LEU A 109 -11.98 -5.99 1.70
C LEU A 109 -11.49 -4.87 2.62
N VAL A 110 -11.37 -3.65 2.09
CA VAL A 110 -10.75 -2.53 2.80
C VAL A 110 -11.57 -1.24 2.74
N ALA A 111 -12.89 -1.38 2.64
CA ALA A 111 -13.82 -0.25 2.58
C ALA A 111 -13.53 0.81 3.67
N GLY A 112 -13.47 2.07 3.27
CA GLY A 112 -13.18 3.20 4.16
C GLY A 112 -11.68 3.44 4.45
N ARG A 113 -10.78 2.69 3.81
CA ARG A 113 -9.33 2.98 3.80
C ARG A 113 -8.93 3.59 2.47
N TYR A 114 -8.04 4.58 2.50
CA TYR A 114 -7.43 5.10 1.29
C TYR A 114 -6.44 4.07 0.72
N VAL A 115 -6.67 3.68 -0.54
CA VAL A 115 -5.84 2.71 -1.25
C VAL A 115 -5.52 3.23 -2.64
N GLN A 116 -4.26 3.16 -3.01
CA GLN A 116 -3.78 3.52 -4.33
C GLN A 116 -3.36 2.27 -5.11
N ASP A 117 -4.01 2.01 -6.25
CA ASP A 117 -3.69 0.91 -7.15
C ASP A 117 -2.82 1.38 -8.33
N THR A 118 -1.54 1.00 -8.32
CA THR A 118 -0.58 1.42 -9.34
C THR A 118 -0.01 0.23 -10.10
N PRO A 119 0.18 0.35 -11.42
CA PRO A 119 0.99 -0.60 -12.17
C PRO A 119 2.43 -0.63 -11.64
N GLU A 120 3.08 -1.78 -11.74
CA GLU A 120 4.53 -1.83 -11.52
C GLU A 120 5.28 -1.36 -12.75
N THR A 121 6.17 -0.39 -12.56
CA THR A 121 7.07 0.08 -13.62
C THR A 121 8.53 -0.09 -13.19
N GLY A 122 9.33 -0.63 -14.10
CA GLY A 122 10.75 -0.90 -13.88
C GLY A 122 11.01 -2.22 -13.16
N SER A 123 12.27 -2.67 -13.21
CA SER A 123 12.69 -3.92 -12.56
C SER A 123 12.66 -3.82 -11.04
N LYS A 124 12.51 -4.97 -10.34
CA LYS A 124 12.63 -5.07 -8.88
C LYS A 124 13.85 -4.33 -8.35
N VAL A 125 15.00 -4.55 -9.00
CA VAL A 125 16.27 -3.88 -8.71
C VAL A 125 16.16 -2.37 -8.81
N THR A 126 15.48 -1.86 -9.83
CA THR A 126 15.32 -0.41 -10.03
C THR A 126 14.43 0.21 -8.95
N ARG A 127 13.35 -0.47 -8.57
CA ARG A 127 12.43 -0.04 -7.50
C ARG A 127 13.10 -0.02 -6.12
N MET A 128 14.04 -0.92 -5.88
CA MET A 128 14.77 -1.00 -4.61
C MET A 128 16.00 -0.08 -4.50
N LYS A 129 16.49 0.51 -5.61
CA LYS A 129 17.62 1.45 -5.58
C LYS A 129 17.45 2.59 -4.57
N PRO A 130 16.29 3.29 -4.49
CA PRO A 130 16.10 4.36 -3.51
C PRO A 130 16.20 3.87 -2.06
N VAL A 131 15.63 2.70 -1.75
CA VAL A 131 15.67 2.09 -0.43
C VAL A 131 17.11 1.75 -0.02
N SER A 132 17.87 1.13 -0.93
CA SER A 132 19.30 0.84 -0.73
C SER A 132 20.11 2.11 -0.50
N GLY A 133 19.82 3.19 -1.23
CA GLY A 133 20.45 4.49 -1.00
C GLY A 133 20.24 5.01 0.43
N GLN A 134 19.01 4.91 0.95
CA GLN A 134 18.69 5.31 2.33
C GLN A 134 19.34 4.40 3.37
N ALA A 135 19.37 3.09 3.14
CA ALA A 135 20.02 2.13 4.03
C ALA A 135 21.53 2.37 4.15
N LYS A 136 22.20 2.64 3.01
CA LYS A 136 23.65 2.89 2.98
C LYS A 136 24.09 4.10 3.81
N ILE A 137 23.26 5.12 3.92
CA ILE A 137 23.51 6.30 4.76
C ILE A 137 22.95 6.15 6.20
N GLY A 138 22.45 4.97 6.58
CA GLY A 138 21.90 4.69 7.91
C GLY A 138 20.50 5.28 8.16
N ASN A 139 19.81 5.74 7.11
CA ASN A 139 18.51 6.40 7.21
C ASN A 139 17.32 5.43 7.10
N PHE A 140 17.57 4.16 6.76
CA PHE A 140 16.57 3.10 6.78
C PHE A 140 16.88 2.13 7.92
N LYS A 141 15.88 1.83 8.75
CA LYS A 141 15.99 0.95 9.91
C LYS A 141 14.85 -0.05 9.92
N ILE A 142 15.08 -1.25 10.42
CA ILE A 142 14.04 -2.26 10.61
C ILE A 142 13.57 -2.14 12.06
N VAL A 143 12.28 -1.96 12.29
CA VAL A 143 11.73 -2.00 13.65
C VAL A 143 11.46 -3.45 14.00
N ARG A 144 11.75 -3.86 15.24
CA ARG A 144 11.52 -5.23 15.68
C ARG A 144 10.04 -5.58 15.57
N HIS A 145 9.75 -6.64 14.82
CA HIS A 145 8.44 -7.24 14.61
C HIS A 145 8.63 -8.72 14.23
N PRO A 146 7.58 -9.56 14.23
CA PRO A 146 7.73 -11.00 13.98
C PRO A 146 8.47 -11.37 12.68
N GLY A 147 8.31 -10.57 11.62
CA GLY A 147 8.94 -10.76 10.31
C GLY A 147 10.30 -10.09 10.11
N CYS A 148 10.89 -9.45 11.13
CA CYS A 148 12.08 -8.61 10.94
C CYS A 148 13.32 -9.40 10.48
N GLU A 149 13.58 -10.58 11.06
CA GLU A 149 14.77 -11.38 10.73
C GLU A 149 14.69 -11.96 9.32
N ILE A 150 13.55 -12.55 8.96
CA ILE A 150 13.34 -13.06 7.61
C ILE A 150 13.44 -11.93 6.58
N THR A 151 12.85 -10.77 6.87
CA THR A 151 12.92 -9.62 5.97
C THR A 151 14.33 -9.08 5.82
N ARG A 152 15.10 -8.99 6.92
CA ARG A 152 16.50 -8.58 6.90
C ARG A 152 17.34 -9.54 6.06
N SER A 153 17.13 -10.85 6.21
CA SER A 153 17.77 -11.88 5.41
C SER A 153 17.47 -11.71 3.91
N GLN A 154 16.19 -11.59 3.55
CA GLN A 154 15.78 -11.38 2.15
C GLN A 154 16.34 -10.10 1.54
N LEU A 155 16.48 -9.02 2.32
CA LEU A 155 17.11 -7.80 1.85
C LEU A 155 18.62 -7.97 1.64
N ILE A 156 19.32 -8.72 2.50
CA ILE A 156 20.76 -9.00 2.34
C ILE A 156 21.01 -9.84 1.08
N ASP A 157 20.15 -10.82 0.80
CA ASP A 157 20.25 -11.71 -0.36
C ASP A 157 19.70 -11.09 -1.66
N PHE A 158 19.12 -9.88 -1.58
CA PHE A 158 18.53 -9.19 -2.73
C PHE A 158 19.58 -8.98 -3.85
N PRO A 159 19.24 -9.24 -5.14
CA PRO A 159 17.91 -9.55 -5.68
C PRO A 159 17.60 -11.05 -5.83
N TYR A 160 18.34 -11.93 -5.17
CA TYR A 160 18.28 -13.38 -5.34
C TYR A 160 17.46 -14.11 -4.26
N GLY A 161 16.89 -13.36 -3.31
CA GLY A 161 16.01 -13.92 -2.28
C GLY A 161 14.78 -14.61 -2.86
N GLU A 162 14.28 -15.61 -2.13
CA GLU A 162 13.13 -16.43 -2.54
C GLU A 162 11.78 -15.73 -2.30
N LEU A 163 11.74 -14.74 -1.39
CA LEU A 163 10.49 -14.06 -1.02
C LEU A 163 10.46 -12.65 -1.61
N ASP A 164 9.27 -12.25 -2.04
CA ASP A 164 9.04 -10.96 -2.68
C ASP A 164 8.78 -9.80 -1.68
N ILE A 165 9.15 -9.96 -0.41
CA ILE A 165 9.05 -8.90 0.61
C ILE A 165 9.73 -7.59 0.15
N PRO A 166 10.90 -7.60 -0.52
CA PRO A 166 11.50 -6.39 -1.10
C PRO A 166 10.57 -5.63 -2.04
N ASP A 167 9.69 -6.32 -2.78
CA ASP A 167 8.75 -5.67 -3.70
C ASP A 167 7.67 -4.89 -2.95
N ALA A 168 7.10 -5.48 -1.90
CA ALA A 168 6.18 -4.80 -0.99
C ALA A 168 6.84 -3.58 -0.30
N ILE A 169 8.10 -3.71 0.16
CA ILE A 169 8.86 -2.60 0.76
C ILE A 169 9.04 -1.46 -0.25
N SER A 170 9.49 -1.79 -1.47
CA SER A 170 9.73 -0.81 -2.52
C SER A 170 8.46 -0.02 -2.85
N ARG A 171 7.31 -0.70 -2.87
CA ARG A 171 6.00 -0.09 -3.12
C ARG A 171 5.58 0.82 -1.98
N ALA A 172 5.68 0.36 -0.72
CA ALA A 172 5.39 1.18 0.44
C ALA A 172 6.26 2.46 0.46
N PHE A 173 7.54 2.33 0.13
CA PHE A 173 8.47 3.45 0.02
C PHE A 173 8.08 4.41 -1.12
N ALA A 174 7.78 3.90 -2.30
CA ALA A 174 7.39 4.72 -3.46
C ALA A 174 6.09 5.49 -3.20
N ALA A 175 5.13 4.89 -2.49
CA ALA A 175 3.89 5.54 -2.10
C ALA A 175 4.11 6.78 -1.21
N HIS A 176 5.21 6.85 -0.46
CA HIS A 176 5.61 8.05 0.29
C HIS A 176 6.13 9.19 -0.59
N VAL A 177 6.76 8.86 -1.71
CA VAL A 177 7.39 9.85 -2.61
C VAL A 177 6.39 10.41 -3.63
N HIS A 178 5.46 9.57 -4.08
CA HIS A 178 4.52 9.91 -5.16
C HIS A 178 3.15 10.42 -4.67
N MET A 179 2.95 10.59 -3.37
CA MET A 179 1.82 11.40 -2.91
C MET A 179 2.22 12.87 -2.91
N PRO A 180 1.39 13.78 -3.46
CA PRO A 180 1.49 15.16 -3.03
C PRO A 180 1.38 15.15 -1.51
N ALA A 181 2.32 15.81 -0.83
CA ALA A 181 2.21 16.04 0.60
C ALA A 181 0.78 16.52 0.86
N GLN A 182 0.09 15.95 1.85
CA GLN A 182 -1.17 16.52 2.29
C GLN A 182 -0.88 17.98 2.64
N GLY A 183 -1.27 18.87 1.73
CA GLY A 183 -1.31 20.29 2.00
C GLY A 183 -2.23 20.45 3.18
N GLU A 184 -1.81 21.27 4.12
CA GLU A 184 -2.61 21.69 5.26
C GLU A 184 -4.04 21.92 4.78
N ASP A 185 -4.99 21.13 5.29
CA ASP A 185 -6.41 21.34 5.07
C ASP A 185 -6.80 22.67 5.74
N HIS A 186 -6.47 23.78 5.10
CA HIS A 186 -7.15 25.05 5.28
C HIS A 186 -8.46 24.98 4.50
N GLY A 187 -9.31 24.03 4.88
CA GLY A 187 -10.73 23.99 4.55
C GLY A 187 -11.45 25.10 5.30
N GLY A 188 -11.06 26.35 5.06
CA GLY A 188 -11.88 27.51 5.34
C GLY A 188 -13.10 27.40 4.45
N PHE A 189 -14.21 26.91 5.01
CA PHE A 189 -15.52 27.11 4.42
C PHE A 189 -15.84 28.61 4.55
N SER A 190 -15.31 29.43 3.65
CA SER A 190 -15.85 30.77 3.45
C SER A 190 -17.18 30.59 2.73
N GLY A 191 -18.25 30.56 3.51
CA GLY A 191 -19.61 30.66 3.00
C GLY A 191 -19.75 31.95 2.21
N GLY A 192 -19.62 31.84 0.89
CA GLY A 192 -20.20 32.79 -0.05
C GLY A 192 -21.68 32.46 -0.14
N ALA A 193 -22.52 33.31 0.45
CA ALA A 193 -23.90 33.41 0.02
C ALA A 193 -23.86 33.79 -1.46
N ASP A 194 -24.33 32.91 -2.35
CA ASP A 194 -24.91 33.23 -3.68
C ASP A 194 -25.20 32.00 -4.57
N ASP A 195 -25.00 30.75 -4.11
CA ASP A 195 -25.41 29.57 -4.88
C ASP A 195 -26.85 29.15 -4.54
N ALA A 196 -27.81 29.86 -5.14
CA ALA A 196 -29.21 29.43 -5.18
C ALA A 196 -29.31 28.05 -5.88
N PHE A 197 -29.76 27.04 -5.15
CA PHE A 197 -30.16 25.76 -5.73
C PHE A 197 -31.25 25.98 -6.78
N PRO A 198 -31.15 25.41 -8.00
CA PRO A 198 -32.25 25.43 -8.95
C PRO A 198 -33.41 24.63 -8.37
N THR A 199 -34.51 25.31 -8.07
CA THR A 199 -35.77 24.68 -7.70
C THR A 199 -36.38 24.05 -8.94
N THR A 200 -36.44 22.74 -8.99
CA THR A 200 -37.23 22.00 -9.99
C THR A 200 -38.71 22.34 -9.75
N PRO A 201 -39.46 22.87 -10.75
CA PRO A 201 -40.89 23.04 -10.59
C PRO A 201 -41.59 21.66 -10.55
N ALA A 202 -42.55 21.51 -9.65
CA ALA A 202 -43.37 20.31 -9.49
C ALA A 202 -44.14 19.97 -10.79
N PRO A 203 -44.33 18.69 -11.13
CA PRO A 203 -45.12 18.32 -12.29
C PRO A 203 -46.60 18.67 -12.09
N SER A 204 -47.17 19.41 -13.05
CA SER A 204 -48.60 19.71 -13.14
C SER A 204 -49.40 18.43 -13.38
N SER A 205 -50.42 18.22 -12.56
CA SER A 205 -51.40 17.14 -12.71
C SER A 205 -52.31 17.39 -13.91
N GLU A 206 -52.12 16.67 -15.00
CA GLU A 206 -53.20 16.40 -15.96
C GLU A 206 -53.38 14.88 -16.08
N SER A 207 -54.53 14.44 -15.56
CA SER A 207 -55.05 13.09 -15.62
C SER A 207 -55.64 12.86 -17.01
N THR A 208 -55.03 11.99 -17.81
CA THR A 208 -55.69 11.33 -18.93
C THR A 208 -55.95 9.89 -18.56
N LEU A 209 -57.20 9.65 -18.12
CA LEU A 209 -57.82 8.34 -18.01
C LEU A 209 -57.79 7.65 -19.39
N VAL A 210 -57.16 6.48 -19.46
CA VAL A 210 -57.29 5.56 -20.59
C VAL A 210 -58.32 4.51 -20.18
N ASP A 211 -59.48 4.54 -20.83
CA ASP A 211 -60.59 3.60 -20.69
C ASP A 211 -60.21 2.26 -21.31
N TRP A 212 -60.33 1.18 -20.53
CA TRP A 212 -60.12 -0.20 -20.98
C TRP A 212 -61.47 -0.92 -21.03
N SER A 213 -62.14 -0.84 -22.17
CA SER A 213 -63.30 -1.66 -22.48
C SER A 213 -63.39 -1.99 -23.98
N ALA A 214 -62.90 -3.19 -24.35
CA ALA A 214 -63.40 -4.09 -25.39
C ALA A 214 -62.56 -5.38 -25.44
#